data_AF-A0A2G1MBG6-F1
#
_entry.id   AF-A0A2G1MBG6-F1
#
_cell.length_a   1.000
_cell.length_b   1.000
_cell.length_c   1.000
_cell.angle_alpha   90.00
_cell.angle_beta   90.00
_cell.angle_gamma   90.00
#
_symmetry.space_group_name_H-M   'P 1'
#
loop_
_entity.id
_entity.type
_entity.pdbx_description
1 polymer ?
#
loop_
_entity_poly.entity_id
_entity_poly.type
_entity_poly.pdbx_seq_one_letter_code
_entity_poly.pdbx_strand_id
1 'polypeptide(L)'
;SPSALNGSEYIVTSDVSKAWPVADGGLGAMSYMFEILMGVMGSRKRWRTMPWMVALFGIVVGPLGIVSIYFIIIQPITIGTYCTICLLAAAAMLIMIPFSLDEIVAMIQFMIWNTRRGRPFWRAFFRGDALPGSTSGGSMSFDAVPTKLLRQSARGVTVPWTLGLSAALGAFLMLSRAIFGNEMPLAGSDHLVGALVLTTAVIAWAEVARPLRFLNLGFGLWLVIAPWLLGGGTVPGSLVGILAGLALIVLSLPRGRRSAEHYGSWDRYVV
;
A
#
# COMPACT_ATOMS: atom_id res chain seq x y z
N SER A 1 -32.58 15.68 -3.68
CA SER A 1 -31.55 16.50 -3.02
C SER A 1 -30.54 15.58 -2.35
N PRO A 2 -29.27 15.99 -2.15
CA PRO A 2 -28.27 15.23 -1.39
C PRO A 2 -28.62 15.08 0.10
N SER A 3 -29.77 15.56 0.55
CA SER A 3 -30.15 15.72 1.96
C SER A 3 -30.88 14.52 2.57
N ALA A 4 -31.24 13.50 1.79
CA ALA A 4 -32.01 12.35 2.27
C ALA A 4 -31.17 11.08 2.48
N LEU A 5 -29.96 11.01 1.91
CA LEU A 5 -29.10 9.83 1.95
C LEU A 5 -27.92 10.06 2.88
N ASN A 6 -27.47 9.02 3.57
CA ASN A 6 -26.21 9.09 4.31
C ASN A 6 -25.01 9.15 3.34
N GLY A 7 -23.84 9.60 3.82
CA GLY A 7 -22.66 9.78 2.97
C GLY A 7 -22.23 8.51 2.20
N SER A 8 -22.34 7.34 2.83
CA SER A 8 -22.03 6.05 2.20
C SER A 8 -23.04 5.67 1.11
N GLU A 9 -24.33 5.87 1.37
CA GLU A 9 -25.43 5.62 0.44
C GLU A 9 -25.35 6.52 -0.79
N TYR A 10 -24.96 7.79 -0.60
CA TYR A 10 -24.70 8.70 -1.73
C TYR A 10 -23.53 8.23 -2.60
N ILE A 11 -22.44 7.76 -1.99
CA ILE A 11 -21.26 7.29 -2.74
C ILE A 11 -21.57 6.00 -3.51
N VAL A 12 -22.20 5.02 -2.87
CA VAL A 12 -22.51 3.72 -3.51
C VAL A 12 -23.52 3.87 -4.65
N THR A 13 -24.37 4.90 -4.61
CA THR A 13 -25.36 5.17 -5.67
C THR A 13 -24.88 6.16 -6.73
N SER A 14 -23.66 6.70 -6.60
CA SER A 14 -23.09 7.71 -7.49
C SER A 14 -22.75 7.19 -8.90
N ASP A 15 -22.65 8.10 -9.86
CA ASP A 15 -22.28 7.78 -11.25
C ASP A 15 -20.87 7.19 -11.35
N VAL A 16 -19.98 7.52 -10.41
CA VAL A 16 -18.62 6.97 -10.35
C VAL A 16 -18.65 5.48 -9.98
N SER A 17 -19.51 5.09 -9.04
CA SER A 17 -19.72 3.69 -8.64
C SER A 17 -20.34 2.86 -9.76
N LYS A 18 -21.22 3.48 -10.56
CA LYS A 18 -21.95 2.83 -11.67
C LYS A 18 -21.25 2.95 -13.03
N ALA A 19 -20.04 3.52 -13.08
CA ALA A 19 -19.34 3.77 -14.33
C ALA A 19 -18.90 2.48 -15.07
N TRP A 20 -18.89 1.34 -14.38
CA TRP A 20 -18.52 0.03 -14.93
C TRP A 20 -19.76 -0.87 -15.15
N PRO A 21 -19.69 -1.86 -16.05
CA PRO A 21 -20.80 -2.79 -16.32
C PRO A 21 -21.30 -3.56 -15.08
N VAL A 22 -20.46 -3.64 -14.05
CA VAL A 22 -20.74 -4.19 -12.73
C VAL A 22 -20.46 -3.09 -11.71
N ALA A 23 -21.30 -2.98 -10.67
CA ALA A 23 -21.08 -2.03 -9.58
C ALA A 23 -19.68 -2.18 -8.98
N ASP A 24 -19.03 -1.07 -8.64
CA ASP A 24 -17.69 -1.02 -8.04
C ASP A 24 -17.52 -1.97 -6.84
N GLY A 25 -18.52 -2.04 -5.96
CA GLY A 25 -18.55 -2.97 -4.82
C GLY A 25 -18.65 -4.44 -5.23
N GLY A 26 -19.34 -4.73 -6.34
CA GLY A 26 -19.44 -6.09 -6.90
C GLY A 26 -18.12 -6.54 -7.54
N LEU A 27 -17.46 -5.65 -8.29
CA LEU A 27 -16.12 -5.90 -8.81
C LEU A 27 -15.12 -6.13 -7.67
N GLY A 28 -15.15 -5.27 -6.64
CA GLY A 28 -14.34 -5.43 -5.44
C GLY A 28 -14.58 -6.78 -4.75
N ALA A 29 -15.84 -7.17 -4.52
CA ALA A 29 -16.17 -8.44 -3.87
C ALA A 29 -15.63 -9.67 -4.61
N MET A 30 -15.74 -9.70 -5.95
CA MET A 30 -15.18 -10.78 -6.76
C MET A 30 -13.65 -10.82 -6.66
N SER A 31 -13.01 -9.66 -6.74
CA SER A 31 -11.57 -9.54 -6.58
C SER A 31 -11.08 -10.04 -5.22
N TYR A 32 -11.73 -9.63 -4.12
CA TYR A 32 -11.41 -10.13 -2.78
C TYR A 32 -11.58 -11.64 -2.66
N MET A 33 -12.63 -12.20 -3.28
CA MET A 33 -12.84 -13.65 -3.31
C MET A 33 -11.67 -14.36 -4.00
N PHE A 34 -11.22 -13.87 -5.16
CA PHE A 34 -10.05 -14.41 -5.84
C PHE A 34 -8.76 -14.27 -5.02
N GLU A 35 -8.56 -13.13 -4.37
CA GLU A 35 -7.41 -12.90 -3.49
C GLU A 35 -7.38 -13.86 -2.31
N ILE A 36 -8.51 -14.08 -1.65
CA ILE A 36 -8.65 -15.04 -0.55
C ILE A 36 -8.33 -16.46 -1.04
N LEU A 37 -8.91 -16.88 -2.17
CA LEU A 37 -8.67 -18.20 -2.74
C LEU A 37 -7.18 -18.39 -3.08
N MET A 38 -6.55 -17.42 -3.74
CA MET A 38 -5.12 -17.46 -4.06
C MET A 38 -4.25 -17.47 -2.79
N GLY A 39 -4.65 -16.73 -1.75
CA GLY A 39 -4.02 -16.72 -0.44
C GLY A 39 -4.05 -18.09 0.23
N VAL A 40 -5.21 -18.75 0.25
CA VAL A 40 -5.41 -20.08 0.86
C VAL A 40 -4.67 -21.18 0.10
N MET A 41 -4.56 -21.08 -1.23
CA MET A 41 -3.82 -22.05 -2.06
C MET A 41 -2.29 -21.98 -1.89
N GLY A 42 -1.78 -21.14 -0.97
CA GLY A 42 -0.36 -20.84 -0.82
C GLY A 42 0.38 -21.67 0.23
N SER A 43 1.59 -22.12 -0.13
CA SER A 43 2.62 -22.63 0.78
C SER A 43 3.78 -21.63 0.87
N ARG A 44 4.66 -21.69 1.87
CA ARG A 44 5.87 -20.83 1.95
C ARG A 44 6.82 -20.96 0.76
N LYS A 45 6.66 -22.01 -0.05
CA LYS A 45 7.45 -22.27 -1.25
C LYS A 45 6.78 -21.77 -2.54
N ARG A 46 5.61 -21.12 -2.44
CA ARG A 46 4.74 -20.72 -3.55
C ARG A 46 5.45 -19.89 -4.62
N TRP A 47 6.24 -18.89 -4.23
CA TRP A 47 7.11 -18.12 -5.14
C TRP A 47 8.03 -18.95 -6.04
N ARG A 48 8.40 -20.18 -5.62
CA ARG A 48 9.24 -21.10 -6.42
C ARG A 48 8.46 -22.23 -7.07
N THR A 49 7.41 -22.76 -6.43
CA THR A 49 6.66 -23.93 -6.90
C THR A 49 5.55 -23.55 -7.88
N MET A 50 4.97 -22.36 -7.71
CA MET A 50 3.91 -21.81 -8.57
C MET A 50 4.15 -20.31 -8.82
N PRO A 51 5.26 -19.91 -9.49
CA PRO A 51 5.55 -18.50 -9.77
C PRO A 51 4.40 -17.77 -10.49
N TRP A 52 3.74 -18.46 -11.42
CA TRP A 52 2.59 -17.90 -12.17
C TRP A 52 1.47 -17.39 -11.26
N MET A 53 1.20 -18.07 -10.14
CA MET A 53 0.12 -17.68 -9.23
C MET A 53 0.51 -16.44 -8.43
N VAL A 54 1.78 -16.29 -8.05
CA VAL A 54 2.31 -15.07 -7.41
C VAL A 54 2.25 -13.90 -8.37
N ALA A 55 2.60 -14.11 -9.65
CA ALA A 55 2.48 -13.08 -10.67
C ALA A 55 1.02 -12.63 -10.86
N LEU A 56 0.08 -13.58 -10.97
CA LEU A 56 -1.35 -13.27 -11.07
C LEU A 56 -1.86 -12.50 -9.85
N PHE A 57 -1.45 -12.92 -8.66
CA PHE A 57 -1.79 -12.22 -7.42
C PHE A 57 -1.30 -10.77 -7.43
N GLY A 58 -0.07 -10.52 -7.85
CA GLY A 58 0.45 -9.15 -8.03
C GLY A 58 -0.32 -8.34 -9.08
N ILE A 59 -0.71 -8.97 -10.19
CA ILE A 59 -1.51 -8.34 -11.26
C ILE A 59 -2.93 -8.01 -10.80
N VAL A 60 -3.49 -8.76 -9.87
CA VAL A 60 -4.81 -8.47 -9.29
C VAL A 60 -4.69 -7.37 -8.24
N VAL A 61 -3.82 -7.56 -7.25
CA VAL A 61 -3.71 -6.66 -6.09
C VAL A 61 -3.18 -5.27 -6.48
N GLY A 62 -2.21 -5.18 -7.38
CA GLY A 62 -1.58 -3.90 -7.75
C GLY A 62 -2.57 -2.88 -8.35
N PRO A 63 -3.25 -3.21 -9.47
CA PRO A 63 -4.28 -2.36 -10.04
C PRO A 63 -5.44 -2.06 -9.09
N LEU A 64 -5.90 -3.06 -8.31
CA LEU A 64 -6.96 -2.84 -7.33
C LEU A 64 -6.55 -1.85 -6.24
N GLY A 65 -5.31 -1.94 -5.76
CA GLY A 65 -4.74 -0.97 -4.82
C GLY A 65 -4.76 0.44 -5.41
N ILE A 66 -4.32 0.61 -6.66
CA ILE A 66 -4.33 1.92 -7.35
C ILE A 66 -5.76 2.48 -7.45
N VAL A 67 -6.71 1.65 -7.89
CA VAL A 67 -8.12 2.04 -8.00
C VAL A 67 -8.69 2.41 -6.63
N SER A 68 -8.36 1.66 -5.58
CA SER A 68 -8.79 1.93 -4.21
C SER A 68 -8.26 3.28 -3.71
N ILE A 69 -6.97 3.59 -3.93
CA ILE A 69 -6.37 4.87 -3.56
C ILE A 69 -7.02 6.03 -4.34
N TYR A 70 -7.28 5.83 -5.64
CA TYR A 70 -8.00 6.81 -6.46
C TYR A 70 -9.40 7.12 -5.89
N PHE A 71 -10.15 6.08 -5.51
CA PHE A 71 -11.48 6.26 -4.91
C PHE A 71 -11.43 7.00 -3.56
N ILE A 72 -10.40 6.76 -2.74
CA ILE A 72 -10.21 7.52 -1.50
C ILE A 72 -9.99 9.01 -1.80
N ILE A 73 -9.14 9.32 -2.78
CA ILE A 73 -8.77 10.70 -3.13
C ILE A 73 -9.97 11.46 -3.70
N ILE A 74 -10.75 10.83 -4.58
CA ILE A 74 -11.83 11.50 -5.30
C ILE A 74 -13.06 11.78 -4.41
N GLN A 75 -13.34 10.94 -3.40
CA GLN A 75 -14.51 11.05 -2.53
C GLN A 75 -14.70 12.47 -1.93
N PRO A 76 -13.75 13.04 -1.16
CA PRO A 76 -13.94 14.36 -0.58
C PRO A 76 -13.69 15.52 -1.56
N ILE A 77 -12.97 15.28 -2.65
CA ILE A 77 -12.61 16.32 -3.63
C ILE A 77 -13.76 16.59 -4.60
N THR A 78 -14.40 15.55 -5.13
CA THR A 78 -15.47 15.69 -6.14
C THR A 78 -16.86 15.40 -5.60
N ILE A 79 -16.99 14.41 -4.72
CA ILE A 79 -18.30 13.98 -4.16
C ILE A 79 -18.63 14.80 -2.89
N GLY A 80 -17.61 15.26 -2.17
CA GLY A 80 -17.75 16.10 -0.98
C GLY A 80 -18.18 15.32 0.27
N THR A 81 -18.18 13.98 0.22
CA THR A 81 -18.58 13.10 1.33
C THR A 81 -17.56 11.97 1.54
N TYR A 82 -17.69 11.24 2.65
CA TYR A 82 -16.85 10.09 2.98
C TYR A 82 -17.71 8.82 3.09
N CYS A 83 -17.18 7.70 2.58
CA CYS A 83 -17.77 6.38 2.76
C CYS A 83 -16.91 5.59 3.76
N THR A 84 -17.41 5.42 4.99
CA THR A 84 -16.67 4.75 6.07
C THR A 84 -16.29 3.30 5.72
N ILE A 85 -17.23 2.56 5.12
CA ILE A 85 -17.02 1.17 4.69
C ILE A 85 -15.97 1.10 3.58
N CYS A 86 -15.99 2.05 2.64
CA CYS A 86 -15.03 2.13 1.55
C CYS A 86 -13.62 2.45 2.07
N LEU A 87 -13.49 3.38 3.02
CA LEU A 87 -12.22 3.70 3.67
C LEU A 87 -11.66 2.50 4.45
N LEU A 88 -12.52 1.74 5.13
CA LEU A 88 -12.11 0.52 5.84
C LEU A 88 -11.60 -0.56 4.88
N ALA A 89 -12.31 -0.79 3.78
CA ALA A 89 -11.90 -1.74 2.75
C ALA A 89 -10.55 -1.34 2.12
N ALA A 90 -10.40 -0.05 1.80
CA ALA A 90 -9.16 0.48 1.25
C ALA A 90 -7.99 0.39 2.23
N ALA A 91 -8.23 0.62 3.52
CA ALA A 91 -7.22 0.45 4.57
C ALA A 91 -6.79 -1.02 4.69
N ALA A 92 -7.73 -1.98 4.62
CA ALA A 92 -7.41 -3.40 4.64
C ALA A 92 -6.53 -3.80 3.45
N MET A 93 -6.87 -3.31 2.25
CA MET A 93 -6.06 -3.53 1.05
C MET A 93 -4.67 -2.92 1.16
N LEU A 94 -4.59 -1.67 1.62
CA LEU A 94 -3.31 -0.99 1.77
C LEU A 94 -2.39 -1.72 2.75
N ILE A 95 -2.92 -2.25 3.86
CA ILE A 95 -2.14 -3.04 4.83
C ILE A 95 -1.69 -4.37 4.23
N MET A 96 -2.46 -4.97 3.32
CA MET A 96 -2.11 -6.25 2.69
C MET A 96 -0.94 -6.14 1.71
N ILE A 97 -0.78 -5.00 1.01
CA ILE A 97 0.28 -4.77 0.03
C ILE A 97 1.69 -5.07 0.56
N PRO A 98 2.17 -4.53 1.70
CA PRO A 98 3.53 -4.81 2.16
C PRO A 98 3.80 -6.30 2.39
N PHE A 99 2.79 -7.11 2.75
CA PHE A 99 2.95 -8.56 2.91
C PHE A 99 3.09 -9.31 1.58
N SER A 100 2.55 -8.77 0.48
CA SER A 100 2.63 -9.40 -0.84
C SER A 100 3.95 -9.12 -1.58
N LEU A 101 4.56 -7.97 -1.30
CA LEU A 101 5.74 -7.49 -2.03
C LEU A 101 6.97 -8.40 -1.86
N ASP A 102 7.20 -8.93 -0.66
CA ASP A 102 8.33 -9.82 -0.39
C ASP A 102 8.26 -11.07 -1.27
N GLU A 103 7.06 -11.62 -1.46
CA GLU A 103 6.85 -12.82 -2.28
C GLU A 103 7.01 -12.52 -3.78
N ILE A 104 6.50 -11.38 -4.24
CA ILE A 104 6.67 -10.94 -5.62
C ILE A 104 8.15 -10.73 -5.93
N VAL A 105 8.90 -10.06 -5.05
CA VAL A 105 10.33 -9.83 -5.22
C VAL A 105 11.11 -11.15 -5.19
N ALA A 106 10.77 -12.08 -4.28
CA ALA A 106 11.38 -13.41 -4.25
C ALA A 106 11.11 -14.21 -5.53
N MET A 107 9.88 -14.15 -6.06
CA MET A 107 9.51 -14.78 -7.32
C MET A 107 10.29 -14.19 -8.51
N ILE A 108 10.43 -12.86 -8.57
CA ILE A 108 11.22 -12.20 -9.63
C ILE A 108 12.68 -12.65 -9.56
N GLN A 109 13.29 -12.62 -8.37
CA GLN A 109 14.67 -13.08 -8.18
C GLN A 109 14.85 -14.54 -8.59
N PHE A 110 13.91 -15.41 -8.22
CA PHE A 110 13.89 -16.81 -8.63
C PHE A 110 13.89 -16.97 -10.15
N MET A 111 12.99 -16.28 -10.84
CA MET A 111 12.87 -16.35 -12.30
C MET A 111 14.15 -15.86 -12.98
N ILE A 112 14.72 -14.72 -12.54
CA ILE A 112 15.97 -14.19 -13.08
C ILE A 112 17.13 -15.18 -12.89
N TRP A 113 17.28 -15.75 -11.70
CA TRP A 113 18.34 -16.73 -11.44
C TRP A 113 18.15 -18.02 -12.21
N ASN A 114 16.93 -18.50 -12.35
CA ASN A 114 16.68 -19.75 -13.08
C ASN A 114 16.96 -19.60 -14.58
N THR A 115 16.56 -18.46 -15.17
CA THR A 115 16.89 -18.13 -16.57
C THR A 115 18.39 -17.96 -16.78
N ARG A 116 19.10 -17.31 -15.85
CA ARG A 116 20.57 -17.19 -15.91
C ARG A 116 21.30 -18.53 -15.78
N ARG A 117 20.68 -19.53 -15.16
CA ARG A 117 21.18 -20.91 -15.08
C ARG A 117 20.90 -21.74 -16.34
N GLY A 118 20.32 -21.13 -17.38
CA GLY A 118 19.99 -21.80 -18.64
C GLY A 118 18.73 -22.67 -18.59
N ARG A 119 17.90 -22.56 -17.53
CA ARG A 119 16.62 -23.29 -17.45
C ARG A 119 15.55 -22.60 -18.30
N PRO A 120 14.66 -23.37 -18.96
CA PRO A 120 13.59 -22.80 -19.77
C PRO A 120 12.61 -21.99 -18.92
N PHE A 121 12.51 -20.69 -19.21
CA PHE A 121 11.70 -19.72 -18.46
C PHE A 121 10.25 -20.18 -18.24
N TRP A 122 9.55 -20.56 -19.31
CA TRP A 122 8.13 -20.94 -19.24
C TRP A 122 7.88 -22.20 -18.41
N ARG A 123 8.79 -23.17 -18.45
CA ARG A 123 8.68 -24.37 -17.62
C ARG A 123 8.80 -24.00 -16.14
N ALA A 124 9.77 -23.15 -15.80
CA ALA A 124 9.97 -22.68 -14.43
C ALA A 124 8.80 -21.81 -13.95
N PHE A 125 8.24 -20.97 -14.82
CA PHE A 125 7.12 -20.10 -14.49
C PHE A 125 5.85 -20.87 -14.15
N PHE A 126 5.49 -21.88 -14.95
CA PHE A 126 4.25 -22.64 -14.77
C PHE A 126 4.37 -23.81 -13.79
N ARG A 127 5.52 -24.50 -13.74
CA ARG A 127 5.70 -25.70 -12.90
C ARG A 127 6.59 -25.49 -11.68
N GLY A 128 7.24 -24.33 -11.59
CA GLY A 128 8.30 -24.11 -10.61
C GLY A 128 9.59 -24.86 -10.92
N ASP A 129 10.59 -24.68 -10.07
CA ASP A 129 11.86 -25.41 -10.15
C ASP A 129 12.50 -25.52 -8.76
N ALA A 130 13.43 -26.47 -8.61
CA ALA A 130 14.24 -26.58 -7.41
C ALA A 130 15.39 -25.56 -7.49
N LEU A 131 15.53 -24.70 -6.47
CA LEU A 131 16.67 -23.82 -6.35
C LEU A 131 17.72 -24.47 -5.43
N PRO A 132 18.80 -25.09 -5.96
CA PRO A 132 19.87 -25.65 -5.14
C PRO A 132 20.48 -24.58 -4.25
N GLY A 133 20.66 -24.92 -2.96
CA GLY A 133 21.14 -24.00 -1.92
C GLY A 133 20.05 -23.25 -1.14
N SER A 134 18.77 -23.33 -1.54
CA SER A 134 17.69 -22.74 -0.73
C SER A 134 17.36 -23.67 0.44
N THR A 135 17.66 -23.25 1.67
CA THR A 135 17.16 -23.93 2.87
C THR A 135 15.67 -23.65 3.02
N SER A 136 14.84 -24.69 3.15
CA SER A 136 13.45 -24.49 3.58
C SER A 136 13.45 -23.99 5.03
N GLY A 137 13.02 -22.75 5.25
CA GLY A 137 12.71 -22.27 6.59
C GLY A 137 11.76 -23.27 7.29
N GLY A 138 12.09 -23.64 8.53
CA GLY A 138 11.57 -24.83 9.22
C GLY A 138 10.06 -25.05 9.12
N SER A 139 9.62 -26.31 9.14
CA SER A 139 8.21 -26.71 9.08
C SER A 139 7.39 -25.99 10.15
N MET A 140 6.17 -25.57 9.80
CA MET A 140 5.22 -25.10 10.80
C MET A 140 4.57 -26.35 11.39
N SER A 141 4.58 -26.48 12.71
CA SER A 141 3.58 -27.33 13.35
C SER A 141 2.26 -26.56 13.35
N PHE A 142 1.16 -27.23 12.98
CA PHE A 142 -0.19 -26.67 13.13
C PHE A 142 -0.54 -26.38 14.61
N ASP A 143 0.23 -26.95 15.55
CA ASP A 143 0.08 -26.75 17.00
C ASP A 143 0.83 -25.51 17.53
N ALA A 144 1.32 -24.64 16.64
CA ALA A 144 2.06 -23.44 17.06
C ALA A 144 1.14 -22.41 17.74
N VAL A 145 1.62 -21.84 18.85
CA VAL A 145 0.93 -20.76 19.58
C VAL A 145 0.58 -19.61 18.62
N PRO A 146 -0.66 -19.07 18.62
CA PRO A 146 -1.11 -18.03 17.68
C PRO A 146 -0.21 -16.80 17.59
N THR A 147 0.45 -16.41 18.69
CA THR A 147 1.41 -15.30 18.72
C THR A 147 2.67 -15.59 17.90
N LYS A 148 3.16 -16.84 17.91
CA LYS A 148 4.28 -17.27 17.07
C LYS A 148 3.87 -17.31 15.59
N LEU A 149 2.63 -17.69 15.30
CA LEU A 149 2.08 -17.68 13.94
C LEU A 149 2.03 -16.25 13.39
N LEU A 150 1.43 -15.32 14.12
CA LEU A 150 1.37 -13.90 13.74
C LEU A 150 2.76 -13.28 13.54
N ARG A 151 3.70 -13.56 14.44
CA ARG A 151 5.08 -13.04 14.33
C ARG A 151 5.82 -13.61 13.11
N GLN A 152 5.51 -14.84 12.70
CA GLN A 152 6.07 -15.42 11.47
C GLN A 152 5.42 -14.85 10.21
N SER A 153 4.10 -14.58 10.24
CA SER A 153 3.39 -13.92 9.14
C SER A 153 3.81 -12.47 8.94
N ALA A 154 4.25 -11.79 10.01
CA ALA A 154 4.77 -10.43 9.96
C ALA A 154 6.26 -10.34 9.57
N ARG A 155 6.90 -11.45 9.16
CA ARG A 155 8.28 -11.38 8.66
C ARG A 155 8.35 -10.54 7.38
N GLY A 156 9.36 -9.69 7.33
CA GLY A 156 9.65 -8.79 6.22
C GLY A 156 8.81 -7.51 6.16
N VAL A 157 7.76 -7.40 7.00
CA VAL A 157 7.08 -6.14 7.29
C VAL A 157 7.58 -5.61 8.63
N THR A 158 8.28 -4.48 8.61
CA THR A 158 8.68 -3.77 9.83
C THR A 158 8.09 -2.37 9.83
N VAL A 159 7.63 -1.91 10.99
CA VAL A 159 7.05 -0.57 11.17
C VAL A 159 8.04 0.30 11.96
N PRO A 160 9.07 0.89 11.32
CA PRO A 160 9.86 1.94 11.93
C PRO A 160 8.96 3.07 12.42
N TRP A 161 9.28 3.63 13.59
CA TRP A 161 8.53 4.74 14.16
C TRP A 161 8.43 5.94 13.18
N THR A 162 9.46 6.18 12.36
CA THR A 162 9.44 7.25 11.36
C THR A 162 8.39 7.06 10.28
N LEU A 163 8.21 5.81 9.80
CA LEU A 163 7.17 5.48 8.83
C LEU A 163 5.79 5.43 9.48
N GLY A 164 5.70 4.98 10.74
CA GLY A 164 4.46 5.06 11.51
C GLY A 164 3.97 6.50 11.68
N LEU A 165 4.88 7.42 12.03
CA LEU A 165 4.56 8.86 12.10
C LEU A 165 4.26 9.46 10.72
N SER A 166 4.97 9.06 9.67
CA SER A 166 4.68 9.52 8.31
C SER A 166 3.28 9.10 7.86
N ALA A 167 2.89 7.85 8.15
CA ALA A 167 1.53 7.37 7.89
C ALA A 167 0.48 8.15 8.70
N ALA A 168 0.75 8.41 9.98
CA ALA A 168 -0.14 9.22 10.82
C ALA A 168 -0.29 10.67 10.29
N LEU A 169 0.81 11.28 9.82
CA LEU A 169 0.79 12.59 9.18
C LEU A 169 -0.01 12.58 7.86
N GLY A 170 0.14 11.55 7.04
CA GLY A 170 -0.66 11.38 5.82
C GLY A 170 -2.17 11.32 6.12
N ALA A 171 -2.56 10.48 7.09
CA ALA A 171 -3.95 10.38 7.53
C ALA A 171 -4.47 11.70 8.13
N PHE A 172 -3.64 12.41 8.89
CA PHE A 172 -3.96 13.73 9.43
C PHE A 172 -4.20 14.76 8.32
N LEU A 173 -3.35 14.82 7.29
CA LEU A 173 -3.51 15.72 6.15
C LEU A 173 -4.80 15.45 5.38
N MET A 174 -5.23 14.19 5.26
CA MET A 174 -6.52 13.84 4.65
C MET A 174 -7.71 14.43 5.41
N LEU A 175 -7.59 14.64 6.73
CA LEU A 175 -8.63 15.20 7.60
C LEU A 175 -8.44 16.70 7.88
N SER A 176 -7.35 17.31 7.39
CA SER A 176 -6.97 18.70 7.67
C SER A 176 -8.08 19.71 7.34
N ARG A 177 -8.83 19.48 6.26
CA ARG A 177 -9.99 20.30 5.85
C ARG A 177 -11.01 20.47 6.99
N ALA A 178 -11.32 19.39 7.70
CA ALA A 178 -12.30 19.41 8.78
C ALA A 178 -11.79 20.13 10.04
N ILE A 179 -10.47 20.23 10.19
CA ILE A 179 -9.81 20.80 11.38
C ILE A 179 -9.54 22.29 11.18
N PHE A 180 -9.01 22.67 10.01
CA PHE A 180 -8.53 24.04 9.74
C PHE A 180 -9.43 24.84 8.82
N GLY A 181 -10.47 24.23 8.26
CA GLY A 181 -11.41 24.91 7.37
C GLY A 181 -10.79 25.40 6.06
N ASN A 182 -9.70 24.77 5.59
CA ASN A 182 -9.14 25.06 4.26
C ASN A 182 -10.21 24.82 3.19
N GLU A 183 -10.23 25.69 2.18
CA GLU A 183 -11.11 25.58 1.01
C GLU A 183 -10.34 25.05 -0.20
N MET A 184 -11.08 24.65 -1.24
CA MET A 184 -10.47 24.30 -2.52
C MET A 184 -9.82 25.54 -3.15
N PRO A 185 -8.65 25.42 -3.81
CA PRO A 185 -7.96 24.18 -4.18
C PRO A 185 -7.02 23.60 -3.12
N LEU A 186 -6.61 24.36 -2.10
CA LEU A 186 -5.59 23.89 -1.14
C LEU A 186 -6.05 22.65 -0.36
N ALA A 187 -7.30 22.61 0.10
CA ALA A 187 -7.83 21.46 0.84
C ALA A 187 -7.80 20.15 0.04
N GLY A 188 -8.02 20.23 -1.28
CA GLY A 188 -7.91 19.07 -2.16
C GLY A 188 -6.47 18.63 -2.35
N SER A 189 -5.53 19.59 -2.40
CA SER A 189 -4.09 19.30 -2.43
C SER A 189 -3.62 18.60 -1.16
N ASP A 190 -4.01 19.11 0.02
CA ASP A 190 -3.68 18.51 1.31
C ASP A 190 -4.22 17.07 1.41
N HIS A 191 -5.46 16.85 0.96
CA HIS A 191 -6.06 15.52 0.95
C HIS A 191 -5.35 14.55 -0.01
N LEU A 192 -5.09 14.98 -1.25
CA LEU A 192 -4.37 14.20 -2.25
C LEU A 192 -2.99 13.79 -1.73
N VAL A 193 -2.21 14.75 -1.24
CA VAL A 193 -0.85 14.52 -0.77
C VAL A 193 -0.87 13.67 0.50
N GLY A 194 -1.84 13.88 1.39
CA GLY A 194 -2.05 13.05 2.58
C GLY A 194 -2.29 11.58 2.23
N ALA A 195 -3.16 11.30 1.25
CA ALA A 195 -3.45 9.95 0.79
C ALA A 195 -2.22 9.28 0.15
N LEU A 196 -1.44 10.03 -0.63
CA LEU A 196 -0.20 9.53 -1.23
C LEU A 196 0.87 9.24 -0.18
N VAL A 197 1.08 10.14 0.78
CA VAL A 197 2.01 9.96 1.91
C VAL A 197 1.65 8.75 2.76
N LEU A 198 0.37 8.59 3.09
CA LEU A 198 -0.12 7.43 3.83
C LEU A 198 0.19 6.13 3.07
N THR A 199 -0.13 6.12 1.77
CA THR A 199 0.10 4.96 0.89
C THR A 199 1.58 4.60 0.82
N THR A 200 2.45 5.56 0.48
CA THR A 200 3.90 5.31 0.35
C THR A 200 4.53 4.89 1.68
N ALA A 201 4.08 5.47 2.80
CA ALA A 201 4.56 5.10 4.13
C ALA A 201 4.20 3.65 4.49
N VAL A 202 2.96 3.21 4.22
CA VAL A 202 2.51 1.84 4.49
C VAL A 202 3.21 0.83 3.58
N ILE A 203 3.35 1.13 2.28
CA ILE A 203 4.08 0.25 1.36
C ILE A 203 5.55 0.12 1.80
N ALA A 204 6.17 1.20 2.28
CA ALA A 204 7.55 1.20 2.78
C ALA A 204 7.73 0.42 4.11
N TRP A 205 6.65 -0.07 4.74
CA TRP A 205 6.76 -1.03 5.85
C TRP A 205 7.38 -2.36 5.38
N ALA A 206 7.15 -2.77 4.14
CA ALA A 206 7.89 -3.88 3.54
C ALA A 206 9.36 -3.49 3.36
N GLU A 207 10.30 -4.27 3.90
CA GLU A 207 11.71 -3.93 3.82
C GLU A 207 12.21 -3.87 2.37
N VAL A 208 11.69 -4.74 1.49
CA VAL A 208 12.00 -4.73 0.05
C VAL A 208 11.58 -3.46 -0.67
N ALA A 209 10.57 -2.75 -0.14
CA ALA A 209 10.00 -1.54 -0.71
C ALA A 209 10.36 -0.27 0.08
N ARG A 210 11.24 -0.41 1.09
CA ARG A 210 11.67 0.69 1.96
C ARG A 210 12.19 1.94 1.24
N PRO A 211 12.87 1.86 0.08
CA PRO A 211 13.24 3.04 -0.69
C PRO A 211 12.08 3.98 -1.05
N LEU A 212 10.85 3.47 -1.13
CA LEU A 212 9.67 4.29 -1.46
C LEU A 212 9.41 5.41 -0.47
N ARG A 213 9.95 5.33 0.76
CA ARG A 213 9.89 6.43 1.73
C ARG A 213 10.45 7.74 1.17
N PHE A 214 11.39 7.70 0.23
CA PHE A 214 11.98 8.92 -0.33
C PHE A 214 10.99 9.71 -1.20
N LEU A 215 9.89 9.10 -1.64
CA LEU A 215 8.79 9.82 -2.28
C LEU A 215 8.17 10.87 -1.33
N ASN A 216 8.20 10.62 -0.02
CA ASN A 216 7.73 11.58 0.99
C ASN A 216 8.58 12.85 1.05
N LEU A 217 9.82 12.84 0.52
CA LEU A 217 10.60 14.07 0.35
C LEU A 217 9.94 15.01 -0.66
N GLY A 218 9.49 14.47 -1.80
CA GLY A 218 8.78 15.23 -2.83
C GLY A 218 7.43 15.73 -2.32
N PHE A 219 6.67 14.87 -1.64
CA PHE A 219 5.40 15.26 -1.02
C PHE A 219 5.58 16.31 0.07
N GLY A 220 6.60 16.16 0.92
CA GLY A 220 6.90 17.14 1.96
C GLY A 220 7.32 18.48 1.38
N LEU A 221 8.14 18.49 0.32
CA LEU A 221 8.49 19.72 -0.39
C LEU A 221 7.27 20.40 -1.01
N TRP A 222 6.36 19.62 -1.60
CA TRP A 222 5.12 20.16 -2.15
C TRP A 222 4.26 20.82 -1.07
N LEU A 223 4.09 20.21 0.11
CA LEU A 223 3.31 20.81 1.21
C LEU A 223 3.90 22.14 1.71
N VAL A 224 5.22 22.33 1.62
CA VAL A 224 5.87 23.59 1.97
C VAL A 224 5.56 24.68 0.93
N ILE A 225 5.49 24.31 -0.34
CA ILE A 225 5.30 25.24 -1.46
C ILE A 225 3.82 25.52 -1.73
N ALA A 226 2.93 24.54 -1.53
CA ALA A 226 1.54 24.58 -1.93
C ALA A 226 0.75 25.80 -1.40
N PRO A 227 0.91 26.24 -0.14
CA PRO A 227 0.20 27.43 0.37
C PRO A 227 0.55 28.74 -0.36
N TRP A 228 1.69 28.78 -1.04
CA TRP A 228 2.13 29.95 -1.81
C TRP A 228 1.61 29.94 -3.24
N LEU A 229 1.30 28.75 -3.77
CA LEU A 229 0.82 28.55 -5.14
C LEU A 229 -0.72 28.42 -5.22
N LEU A 230 -1.34 27.90 -4.16
CA LEU A 230 -2.76 27.59 -4.10
C LEU A 230 -3.48 28.51 -3.12
N GLY A 231 -4.62 29.05 -3.54
CA GLY A 231 -5.53 29.80 -2.67
C GLY A 231 -6.39 28.90 -1.77
N GLY A 232 -7.16 29.52 -0.88
CA GLY A 232 -8.12 28.83 0.00
C GLY A 232 -7.53 28.32 1.32
N GLY A 233 -6.28 28.65 1.64
CA GLY A 233 -5.66 28.30 2.92
C GLY A 233 -5.99 29.28 4.03
N THR A 234 -6.28 28.76 5.22
CA THR A 234 -6.26 29.57 6.44
C THR A 234 -4.82 29.70 6.96
N VAL A 235 -4.49 30.80 7.64
CA VAL A 235 -3.14 30.99 8.19
C VAL A 235 -2.70 29.81 9.08
N PRO A 236 -3.54 29.30 10.01
CA PRO A 236 -3.18 28.10 10.78
C PRO A 236 -3.04 26.85 9.92
N GLY A 237 -3.93 26.63 8.96
CA GLY A 237 -3.88 25.46 8.07
C GLY A 237 -2.61 25.43 7.21
N SER A 238 -2.24 26.56 6.64
CA SER A 238 -1.01 26.71 5.85
C SER A 238 0.25 26.48 6.68
N LEU A 239 0.32 27.04 7.90
CA LEU A 239 1.46 26.81 8.79
C LEU A 239 1.59 25.34 9.19
N VAL A 240 0.47 24.68 9.53
CA VAL A 240 0.46 23.25 9.87
C VAL A 240 0.85 22.39 8.67
N GLY A 241 0.38 22.72 7.46
CA GLY A 241 0.79 22.05 6.22
C GLY A 241 2.30 22.14 5.98
N ILE A 242 2.88 23.33 6.14
CA ILE A 242 4.33 23.55 6.03
C ILE A 242 5.10 22.72 7.07
N LEU A 243 4.66 22.76 8.34
CA LEU A 243 5.29 21.98 9.42
C LEU A 243 5.20 20.48 9.17
N ALA A 244 4.06 19.99 8.69
CA ALA A 244 3.88 18.59 8.31
C ALA A 244 4.80 18.21 7.13
N GLY A 245 4.95 19.09 6.13
CA GLY A 245 5.87 18.90 5.02
C GLY A 245 7.33 18.79 5.45
N LEU A 246 7.79 19.70 6.32
CA LEU A 246 9.12 19.66 6.92
C LEU A 246 9.33 18.39 7.76
N ALA A 247 8.34 18.02 8.57
CA ALA A 247 8.39 16.80 9.36
C ALA A 247 8.52 15.55 8.47
N LEU A 248 7.77 15.46 7.36
CA LEU A 248 7.87 14.35 6.41
C LEU A 248 9.25 14.26 5.77
N ILE A 249 9.85 15.39 5.42
CA ILE A 249 11.23 15.44 4.89
C ILE A 249 12.19 14.83 5.93
N VAL A 250 12.15 15.32 7.17
CA VAL A 250 13.03 14.87 8.24
C VAL A 250 12.80 13.38 8.57
N LEU A 251 11.56 12.93 8.64
CA LEU A 251 11.21 11.53 8.97
C LEU A 251 11.64 10.53 7.88
N SER A 252 11.82 11.00 6.64
CA SER A 252 12.15 10.13 5.50
C SER A 252 13.65 9.85 5.33
N LEU A 253 14.51 10.61 6.02
CA LEU A 253 15.97 10.50 5.92
C LEU A 253 16.62 9.38 6.78
N PRO A 254 16.22 9.16 8.06
CA PRO A 254 16.90 8.21 8.93
C PRO A 254 16.79 6.77 8.40
N ARG A 255 17.92 6.06 8.32
CA ARG A 255 17.92 4.62 8.04
C ARG A 255 17.34 3.87 9.24
N GLY A 256 16.23 3.17 9.03
CA GLY A 256 15.58 2.38 10.09
C GLY A 256 16.41 1.14 10.45
N ARG A 257 16.07 0.50 11.56
CA ARG A 257 16.61 -0.84 11.87
C ARG A 257 16.09 -1.84 10.83
N ARG A 258 16.99 -2.62 10.25
CA ARG A 258 16.63 -3.75 9.39
C ARG A 258 16.33 -4.97 10.25
N SER A 259 15.44 -5.83 9.76
CA SER A 259 15.27 -7.17 10.32
C SER A 259 16.52 -8.03 10.09
N ALA A 260 16.54 -9.20 10.73
CA ALA A 260 17.56 -10.22 10.47
C ALA A 260 17.29 -11.04 9.19
N GLU A 261 16.25 -10.68 8.42
CA GLU A 261 15.90 -11.38 7.18
C GLU A 261 16.83 -10.94 6.05
N HIS A 262 17.13 -11.88 5.15
CA HIS A 262 17.98 -11.66 3.99
C HIS A 262 17.17 -11.89 2.70
N TYR A 263 17.20 -10.90 1.82
CA TYR A 263 16.51 -10.88 0.53
C TYR A 263 17.44 -11.20 -0.64
N GLY A 264 18.59 -11.82 -0.35
CA GLY A 264 19.57 -12.24 -1.35
C GLY A 264 20.16 -11.06 -2.11
N SER A 265 19.99 -11.04 -3.42
CA SER A 265 20.56 -9.97 -4.25
C SER A 265 19.89 -8.61 -4.08
N TRP A 266 18.74 -8.58 -3.38
CA TRP A 266 17.95 -7.38 -3.10
C TRP A 266 18.38 -6.63 -1.84
N ASP A 267 19.24 -7.23 -1.00
CA ASP A 267 19.73 -6.59 0.24
C ASP A 267 20.41 -5.24 0.01
N ARG A 268 20.94 -5.02 -1.20
CA ARG A 268 21.55 -3.76 -1.65
C ARG A 268 20.54 -2.61 -1.79
N TYR A 269 19.27 -2.92 -2.05
CA TYR A 269 18.21 -1.93 -2.28
C TYR A 269 17.40 -1.66 -1.02
N VAL A 270 17.40 -2.57 -0.06
CA VAL A 270 16.90 -2.28 1.29
C VAL A 270 17.78 -1.16 1.87
N VAL A 271 17.19 -0.11 2.47
CA VAL A 271 17.88 1.11 2.97
C VAL A 271 17.23 1.67 4.23
#